data_AF-A0A0K2UFG5-F1
#
_entry.id   AF-A0A0K2UFG5-F1
#
_cell.length_a   1.000
_cell.length_b   1.000
_cell.length_c   1.000
_cell.angle_alpha   90.00
_cell.angle_beta   90.00
_cell.angle_gamma   90.00
#
_symmetry.space_group_name_H-M   'P 1'
#
loop_
_entity.id
_entity.type
_entity.pdbx_description
1 polymer ?
#
loop_
_entity_poly.entity_id
_entity_poly.type
_entity_poly.pdbx_seq_one_letter_code
_entity_poly.pdbx_strand_id
1 'polypeptide(L)'
;ITVEDPSDDFIRLRDFVDVTNALSLDCFSSQIIKKGFSSSMVQESGKKLKLCKKQVRRVYEIIRFLRTNISNPQEYKDYRVDVKKRLNQPYQKEERQLAKLQKVLKPEEYTAATINITNRQQRLENLHSLYSELEEHYRAIVTRVEQRQ
;
A
#
# COMPACT_ATOMS: atom_id res chain seq x y z
N ILE A 1 -12.18 8.83 9.66
CA ILE A 1 -13.19 9.58 8.87
C ILE A 1 -13.00 9.19 7.42
N THR A 2 -14.06 8.90 6.66
CA THR A 2 -13.97 8.54 5.24
C THR A 2 -14.53 9.68 4.38
N VAL A 3 -14.06 9.78 3.14
CA VAL A 3 -14.54 10.74 2.14
C VAL A 3 -14.87 9.94 0.89
N GLU A 4 -16.00 10.27 0.26
CA GLU A 4 -16.47 9.69 -0.99
C GLU A 4 -15.68 10.31 -2.15
N ASP A 5 -15.14 9.46 -3.03
CA ASP A 5 -14.38 9.81 -4.24
C ASP A 5 -13.46 11.04 -4.11
N PRO A 6 -12.45 11.00 -3.21
CA PRO A 6 -11.57 12.13 -2.98
C PRO A 6 -10.69 12.40 -4.21
N SER A 7 -10.52 13.68 -4.57
CA SER A 7 -9.57 14.11 -5.59
C SER A 7 -8.12 13.85 -5.16
N ASP A 8 -7.20 13.78 -6.12
CA ASP A 8 -5.78 13.53 -5.84
C ASP A 8 -5.17 14.60 -4.92
N ASP A 9 -5.56 15.87 -5.08
CA ASP A 9 -5.13 16.95 -4.18
C ASP A 9 -5.63 16.76 -2.76
N PHE A 10 -6.89 16.31 -2.60
CA PHE A 10 -7.42 15.98 -1.30
C PHE A 10 -6.68 14.80 -0.68
N ILE A 11 -6.38 13.76 -1.46
CA ILE A 11 -5.60 12.60 -1.04
C ILE A 11 -4.19 13.04 -0.60
N ARG A 12 -3.54 13.94 -1.34
CA ARG A 12 -2.24 14.51 -0.99
C ARG A 12 -2.29 15.26 0.33
N LEU A 13 -3.25 16.16 0.49
CA LEU A 13 -3.42 16.95 1.71
C LEU A 13 -3.72 16.06 2.91
N ARG A 14 -4.65 15.11 2.76
CA ARG A 14 -5.05 14.22 3.84
C ARG A 14 -3.87 13.40 4.34
N ASP A 15 -3.10 12.80 3.43
CA ASP A 15 -2.01 11.94 3.85
C ASP A 15 -0.82 12.72 4.40
N PHE A 16 -0.59 13.95 3.95
CA PHE A 16 0.32 14.85 4.66
C PHE A 16 -0.12 15.08 6.12
N VAL A 17 -1.40 15.40 6.35
CA VAL A 17 -1.94 15.65 7.69
C VAL A 17 -1.92 14.39 8.55
N ASP A 18 -2.40 13.26 8.02
CA ASP A 18 -2.48 11.98 8.71
C ASP A 18 -1.08 11.49 9.10
N VAL A 19 -0.10 11.57 8.19
CA VAL A 19 1.30 11.21 8.47
C VAL A 19 1.91 12.12 9.53
N THR A 20 1.71 13.43 9.42
CA THR A 20 2.26 14.38 10.40
C THR A 20 1.75 14.08 11.81
N ASN A 21 0.45 13.84 11.95
CA ASN A 21 -0.15 13.51 13.24
C ASN A 21 0.32 12.14 13.75
N ALA A 22 0.43 11.16 12.85
CA ALA A 22 0.85 9.80 13.16
C ALA A 22 2.31 9.67 13.59
N LEU A 23 3.20 10.58 13.17
CA LEU A 23 4.62 10.56 13.59
C LEU A 23 4.81 10.68 15.12
N SER A 24 3.83 11.23 15.83
CA SER A 24 3.82 11.33 17.29
C SER A 24 3.39 10.05 18.02
N LEU A 25 2.92 9.03 17.31
CA LEU A 25 2.42 7.79 17.90
C LEU A 25 3.54 6.75 18.05
N ASP A 26 3.53 6.06 19.19
CA ASP A 26 4.56 5.06 19.51
C ASP A 26 4.57 3.89 18.51
N CYS A 27 3.39 3.48 18.02
CA CYS A 27 3.28 2.42 17.00
C CYS A 27 3.95 2.74 15.67
N PHE A 28 4.33 4.01 15.42
CA PHE A 28 5.07 4.44 14.24
C PHE A 28 6.54 4.81 14.53
N SER A 29 7.06 4.49 15.71
CA SER A 29 8.48 4.65 16.04
C SER A 29 9.39 3.89 15.06
N SER A 30 10.61 4.38 14.88
CA SER A 30 11.60 3.82 13.95
C SER A 30 11.90 2.33 14.18
N GLN A 31 11.79 1.85 15.42
CA GLN A 31 12.01 0.45 15.76
C GLN A 31 10.83 -0.45 15.36
N ILE A 32 9.59 0.07 15.46
CA ILE A 32 8.38 -0.69 15.16
C ILE A 32 8.09 -0.66 13.66
N ILE A 33 8.26 0.50 13.00
CA ILE A 33 7.96 0.66 11.59
C ILE A 33 8.73 -0.35 10.72
N LYS A 34 9.99 -0.65 11.08
CA LYS A 34 10.85 -1.59 10.34
C LYS A 34 10.38 -3.05 10.46
N LYS A 35 9.61 -3.40 11.49
CA LYS A 35 9.09 -4.76 11.73
C LYS A 35 7.88 -5.13 10.86
N GLY A 36 7.29 -4.16 10.17
CA GLY A 36 6.14 -4.39 9.28
C GLY A 36 4.84 -3.79 9.79
N PHE A 37 3.80 -3.86 8.96
CA PHE A 37 2.46 -3.39 9.31
C PHE A 37 1.81 -4.28 10.39
N SER A 38 1.36 -3.68 11.49
CA SER A 38 0.81 -4.40 12.64
C SER A 38 -0.65 -4.02 12.96
N SER A 39 -1.33 -4.87 13.74
CA SER A 39 -2.67 -4.58 14.27
C SER A 39 -2.66 -3.45 15.29
N SER A 40 -1.56 -3.28 16.04
CA SER A 40 -1.42 -2.20 17.02
C SER A 40 -1.45 -0.82 16.35
N MET A 41 -0.84 -0.67 15.17
CA MET A 41 -0.94 0.56 14.37
C MET A 41 -2.40 0.92 14.06
N VAL A 42 -3.22 -0.08 13.68
CA VAL A 42 -4.64 0.12 13.39
C VAL A 42 -5.43 0.51 14.64
N GLN A 43 -5.17 -0.16 15.76
CA GLN A 43 -5.86 0.11 17.02
C GLN A 43 -5.53 1.49 17.57
N GLU A 44 -4.25 1.86 17.63
CA GLU A 44 -3.83 3.14 18.18
C GLU A 44 -4.26 4.30 17.28
N SER A 45 -4.02 4.20 15.98
CA SER A 45 -4.43 5.23 15.00
C SER A 45 -5.95 5.37 14.92
N GLY A 46 -6.69 4.27 15.01
CA GLY A 46 -8.15 4.30 15.06
C GLY A 46 -8.67 4.97 16.33
N LYS A 47 -8.04 4.74 17.49
CA LYS A 47 -8.42 5.37 18.77
C LYS A 47 -8.10 6.86 18.80
N LYS A 48 -6.84 7.22 18.50
CA LYS A 48 -6.29 8.57 18.65
C LYS A 48 -6.57 9.49 17.46
N LEU A 49 -6.53 8.97 16.23
CA LEU A 49 -6.64 9.76 14.99
C LEU A 49 -7.91 9.42 14.17
N LYS A 50 -8.73 8.48 14.62
CA LYS A 50 -9.96 8.03 13.92
C LYS A 50 -9.71 7.55 12.48
N LEU A 51 -8.52 6.99 12.23
CA LEU A 51 -8.14 6.44 10.93
C LEU A 51 -8.69 5.02 10.72
N CYS A 52 -9.19 4.73 9.53
CA CYS A 52 -9.60 3.38 9.15
C CYS A 52 -8.39 2.54 8.72
N LYS A 53 -8.52 1.20 8.70
CA LYS A 53 -7.41 0.28 8.35
C LYS A 53 -6.71 0.63 7.03
N LYS A 54 -7.46 1.05 6.00
CA LYS A 54 -6.89 1.46 4.71
C LYS A 54 -6.03 2.71 4.83
N GLN A 55 -6.49 3.71 5.57
CA GLN A 55 -5.74 4.94 5.86
C GLN A 55 -4.47 4.64 6.66
N VAL A 56 -4.59 3.85 7.73
CA VAL A 56 -3.44 3.44 8.56
C VAL A 56 -2.39 2.70 7.73
N ARG A 57 -2.81 1.83 6.79
CA ARG A 57 -1.88 1.13 5.90
C ARG A 57 -1.09 2.11 5.03
N ARG A 58 -1.75 3.15 4.52
CA ARG A 58 -1.12 4.18 3.68
C ARG A 58 -0.13 5.03 4.49
N VAL A 59 -0.56 5.48 5.67
CA VAL A 59 0.30 6.19 6.63
C VAL A 59 1.52 5.35 7.00
N TYR A 60 1.35 4.06 7.29
CA TYR A 60 2.46 3.13 7.55
C TYR A 60 3.45 3.11 6.40
N GLU A 61 3.00 2.98 5.14
CA GLU A 61 3.91 2.91 3.99
C GLU A 61 4.67 4.23 3.79
N ILE A 62 4.02 5.38 3.99
CA ILE A 62 4.68 6.69 3.89
C ILE A 62 5.72 6.87 5.01
N ILE A 63 5.37 6.55 6.26
CA ILE A 63 6.32 6.65 7.38
C ILE A 63 7.45 5.62 7.20
N ARG A 64 7.14 4.43 6.69
CA ARG A 64 8.17 3.42 6.37
C ARG A 64 9.12 3.94 5.30
N PHE A 65 8.61 4.61 4.27
CA PHE A 65 9.43 5.24 3.22
C PHE A 65 10.31 6.35 3.79
N LEU A 66 9.73 7.25 4.61
CA LEU A 66 10.46 8.30 5.34
C LEU A 66 11.62 7.72 6.19
N ARG A 67 11.44 6.55 6.80
CA ARG A 67 12.43 5.90 7.67
C ARG A 67 13.34 4.91 6.93
N THR A 68 13.19 4.77 5.61
CA THR A 68 14.02 3.90 4.77
C THR A 68 15.17 4.72 4.20
N ASN A 69 16.41 4.26 4.41
CA ASN A 69 17.54 4.91 3.76
C ASN A 69 17.58 4.51 2.28
N ILE A 70 17.17 5.41 1.39
CA ILE A 70 17.12 5.17 -0.05
C ILE A 70 18.52 4.96 -0.64
N SER A 71 19.56 5.52 -0.04
CA SER A 71 20.95 5.29 -0.43
C SER A 71 21.46 3.89 -0.04
N ASN A 72 20.73 3.16 0.81
CA ASN A 72 21.01 1.75 1.10
C ASN A 72 20.17 0.86 0.16
N PRO A 73 20.80 0.15 -0.81
CA PRO A 73 20.08 -0.64 -1.79
C PRO A 73 19.25 -1.78 -1.18
N GLN A 74 19.70 -2.35 -0.05
CA GLN A 74 19.02 -3.45 0.61
C GLN A 74 17.76 -2.95 1.34
N GLU A 75 17.87 -1.87 2.12
CA GLU A 75 16.70 -1.30 2.81
C GLU A 75 15.63 -0.84 1.81
N TYR A 76 16.05 -0.16 0.74
CA TYR A 76 15.13 0.29 -0.30
C TYR A 76 14.49 -0.89 -1.05
N LYS A 77 15.25 -1.95 -1.35
CA LYS A 77 14.70 -3.18 -1.93
C LYS A 77 13.67 -3.84 -1.02
N ASP A 78 13.93 -3.93 0.28
CA ASP A 78 13.02 -4.56 1.24
C ASP A 78 11.70 -3.78 1.33
N TYR A 79 11.78 -2.45 1.37
CA TYR A 79 10.62 -1.58 1.27
C TYR A 79 9.82 -1.81 -0.03
N ARG A 80 10.50 -1.79 -1.19
CA ARG A 80 9.87 -2.01 -2.50
C ARG A 80 9.14 -3.34 -2.57
N VAL A 81 9.76 -4.40 -2.07
CA VAL A 81 9.18 -5.74 -2.06
C VAL A 81 7.95 -5.81 -1.17
N ASP A 82 7.96 -5.17 0.02
CA ASP A 82 6.79 -5.13 0.92
C ASP A 82 5.58 -4.43 0.26
N VAL A 83 5.82 -3.26 -0.35
CA VAL A 83 4.76 -2.50 -1.04
C VAL A 83 4.24 -3.28 -2.26
N LYS A 84 5.12 -3.85 -3.09
CA LYS A 84 4.70 -4.66 -4.25
C LYS A 84 3.93 -5.92 -3.83
N LYS A 85 4.31 -6.57 -2.72
CA LYS A 85 3.54 -7.69 -2.15
C LYS A 85 2.12 -7.28 -1.81
N ARG A 86 1.90 -6.09 -1.24
CA ARG A 86 0.55 -5.54 -1.02
C ARG A 86 -0.18 -5.29 -2.34
N LEU A 87 0.44 -4.57 -3.27
CA LEU A 87 -0.17 -4.24 -4.57
C LEU A 87 -0.55 -5.51 -5.35
N ASN A 88 0.14 -6.62 -5.10
CA ASN A 88 -0.14 -7.93 -5.70
C ASN A 88 -1.25 -8.73 -4.99
N GLN A 89 -1.74 -8.31 -3.81
CA GLN A 89 -2.79 -9.03 -3.08
C GLN A 89 -4.10 -9.23 -3.88
N PRO A 90 -4.58 -8.25 -4.68
CA PRO A 90 -5.74 -8.46 -5.54
C PRO A 90 -5.51 -9.58 -6.56
N TYR A 91 -4.36 -9.59 -7.25
CA TYR A 91 -4.02 -10.65 -8.20
C TYR A 91 -3.89 -12.01 -7.52
N GLN A 92 -3.29 -12.10 -6.32
CA GLN A 92 -3.25 -13.35 -5.55
C GLN A 92 -4.65 -13.84 -5.11
N LYS A 93 -5.61 -12.92 -4.92
CA LYS A 93 -7.00 -13.28 -4.63
C LYS A 93 -7.70 -13.78 -5.89
N GLU A 94 -7.51 -13.11 -7.01
CA GLU A 94 -8.01 -13.51 -8.34
C GLU A 94 -7.51 -14.91 -8.70
N GLU A 95 -6.19 -15.16 -8.65
CA GLU A 95 -5.60 -16.48 -8.91
C GLU A 95 -6.21 -17.60 -8.08
N ARG A 96 -6.46 -17.34 -6.78
CA ARG A 96 -7.12 -18.31 -5.89
C ARG A 96 -8.59 -18.54 -6.25
N GLN A 97 -9.29 -17.54 -6.78
CA GLN A 97 -10.66 -17.69 -7.27
C GLN A 97 -10.68 -18.49 -8.56
N LEU A 98 -9.76 -18.23 -9.50
CA LEU A 98 -9.62 -18.99 -10.73
C LEU A 98 -9.31 -20.46 -10.48
N ALA A 99 -8.37 -20.74 -9.56
CA ALA A 99 -8.04 -22.12 -9.18
C ALA A 99 -9.24 -22.88 -8.55
N LYS A 100 -10.21 -22.17 -7.96
CA LYS A 100 -11.46 -22.78 -7.48
C LYS A 100 -12.43 -23.01 -8.63
N LEU A 101 -12.60 -22.03 -9.52
CA LEU A 101 -13.47 -22.15 -10.69
C LEU A 101 -13.03 -23.27 -11.63
N GLN A 102 -11.72 -23.43 -11.84
CA GLN A 102 -11.15 -24.51 -12.66
C GLN A 102 -11.53 -25.92 -12.16
N LYS A 103 -11.77 -26.07 -10.85
CA LYS A 103 -12.15 -27.36 -10.25
C LYS A 103 -13.64 -27.68 -10.40
N VAL A 104 -14.46 -26.67 -10.71
CA VAL A 104 -15.94 -26.78 -10.69
C VAL A 104 -16.52 -26.70 -12.10
N LEU A 105 -15.92 -25.88 -12.98
CA LEU A 105 -16.41 -25.62 -14.33
C LEU A 105 -15.90 -26.64 -15.34
N LYS A 106 -16.67 -26.83 -16.42
CA LYS A 106 -16.19 -27.54 -17.60
C LYS A 106 -15.09 -26.70 -18.30
N PRO A 107 -14.19 -27.33 -19.08
CA PRO A 107 -13.10 -26.62 -19.76
C PRO A 107 -13.57 -25.44 -20.61
N GLU A 108 -14.67 -25.59 -21.36
CA GLU A 108 -15.23 -24.55 -22.23
C GLU A 108 -15.73 -23.33 -21.43
N GLU A 109 -16.45 -23.58 -20.33
CA GLU A 109 -16.95 -22.54 -19.42
C GLU A 109 -15.81 -21.82 -18.70
N TYR A 110 -14.77 -22.56 -18.33
CA TYR A 110 -13.56 -21.99 -17.73
C TYR A 110 -12.84 -21.06 -18.71
N THR A 111 -12.62 -21.50 -19.96
CA THR A 111 -11.99 -20.67 -20.99
C THR A 111 -12.78 -19.38 -21.23
N ALA A 112 -14.10 -19.47 -21.34
CA ALA A 112 -14.97 -18.30 -21.47
C ALA A 112 -14.86 -17.33 -20.28
N ALA A 113 -14.81 -17.86 -19.05
CA ALA A 113 -14.66 -17.06 -17.84
C ALA A 113 -13.27 -16.40 -17.72
N THR A 114 -12.22 -16.98 -18.32
CA THR A 114 -10.84 -16.49 -18.21
C THR A 114 -10.34 -15.62 -19.37
N ILE A 115 -11.14 -15.43 -20.42
CA ILE A 115 -10.68 -14.80 -21.68
C ILE A 115 -10.16 -13.36 -21.51
N ASN A 116 -10.67 -12.63 -20.51
CA ASN A 116 -10.32 -11.23 -20.25
C ASN A 116 -9.32 -11.07 -19.08
N ILE A 117 -8.75 -12.16 -18.58
CA ILE A 117 -7.86 -12.10 -17.42
C ILE A 117 -6.50 -11.57 -17.83
N THR A 118 -6.00 -10.62 -17.05
CA THR A 118 -4.70 -9.99 -17.28
C THR A 118 -3.59 -11.05 -17.21
N ASN A 119 -2.79 -11.16 -18.27
CA ASN A 119 -1.73 -12.15 -18.32
C ASN A 119 -0.59 -11.79 -17.34
N ARG A 120 0.32 -12.74 -17.08
CA ARG A 120 1.42 -12.55 -16.12
C ARG A 120 2.31 -11.35 -16.43
N GLN A 121 2.60 -11.10 -17.71
CA GLN A 121 3.48 -10.02 -18.14
C GLN A 121 2.81 -8.66 -17.87
N GLN A 122 1.56 -8.50 -18.30
CA GLN A 122 0.75 -7.31 -18.04
C GLN A 122 0.58 -7.05 -16.55
N ARG A 123 0.42 -8.10 -15.72
CA ARG A 123 0.37 -7.94 -14.26
C ARG A 123 1.67 -7.37 -13.69
N LEU A 124 2.82 -7.82 -14.19
CA LEU A 124 4.12 -7.29 -13.75
C LEU A 124 4.30 -5.83 -14.15
N GLU A 125 3.89 -5.46 -15.36
CA GLU A 125 3.91 -4.09 -15.87
C GLU A 125 2.98 -3.17 -15.07
N ASN A 126 1.74 -3.61 -14.81
CA ASN A 126 0.79 -2.89 -13.98
C ASN A 126 1.31 -2.70 -12.56
N LEU A 127 1.88 -3.74 -11.93
CA LEU A 127 2.50 -3.62 -10.61
C LEU A 127 3.68 -2.65 -10.60
N HIS A 128 4.42 -2.55 -11.69
CA HIS A 128 5.51 -1.59 -11.83
C HIS A 128 4.98 -0.17 -11.91
N SER A 129 4.03 0.12 -12.81
CA SER A 129 3.40 1.44 -12.96
C SER A 129 2.73 1.90 -11.65
N LEU A 130 1.90 1.04 -11.05
CA LEU A 130 1.25 1.35 -9.76
C LEU A 130 2.25 1.64 -8.65
N TYR A 131 3.37 0.90 -8.60
CA TYR A 131 4.41 1.15 -7.61
C TYR A 131 5.13 2.48 -7.87
N SER A 132 5.45 2.79 -9.14
CA SER A 132 6.11 4.05 -9.53
C SER A 132 5.28 5.28 -9.18
N GLU A 133 3.99 5.28 -9.53
CA GLU A 133 3.06 6.37 -9.21
C GLU A 133 2.90 6.54 -7.68
N LEU A 134 2.79 5.43 -6.96
CA LEU A 134 2.68 5.44 -5.50
C LEU A 134 3.95 5.98 -4.84
N GLU A 135 5.13 5.60 -5.34
CA GLU A 135 6.41 6.09 -4.83
C GLU A 135 6.57 7.59 -5.07
N GLU A 136 6.21 8.09 -6.26
CA GLU A 136 6.23 9.52 -6.56
C GLU A 136 5.32 10.29 -5.61
N HIS A 137 4.09 9.81 -5.40
CA HIS A 137 3.16 10.37 -4.44
C HIS A 137 3.76 10.39 -3.03
N TYR A 138 4.31 9.27 -2.54
CA TYR A 138 4.91 9.20 -1.20
C TYR A 138 6.12 10.11 -1.06
N ARG A 139 6.95 10.23 -2.09
CA ARG A 139 8.09 11.16 -2.12
C ARG A 139 7.64 12.60 -1.95
N ALA A 140 6.60 13.03 -2.66
CA ALA A 140 6.05 14.38 -2.50
C ALA A 140 5.57 14.64 -1.07
N ILE A 141 4.92 13.65 -0.43
CA ILE A 141 4.48 13.78 0.97
C ILE A 141 5.68 13.84 1.93
N VAL A 142 6.66 12.96 1.77
CA VAL A 142 7.86 12.93 2.61
C VAL A 142 8.64 14.24 2.54
N THR A 143 8.91 14.74 1.33
CA THR A 143 9.59 16.03 1.15
C THR A 143 8.86 17.16 1.87
N ARG A 144 7.53 17.19 1.80
CA ARG A 144 6.72 18.19 2.49
C ARG A 144 6.74 18.03 4.02
N VAL A 145 6.80 16.79 4.52
CA VAL A 145 6.91 16.51 5.96
C VAL A 145 8.28 16.93 6.50
N GLU A 146 9.36 16.64 5.76
CA GLU A 146 10.73 17.00 6.14
C GLU A 146 10.94 18.52 6.18
N GLN A 147 10.35 19.28 5.24
CA GLN A 147 10.41 20.74 5.24
C GLN A 147 9.73 21.43 6.43
N ARG A 148 8.89 20.70 7.19
CA ARG A 148 8.20 21.21 8.36
C ARG A 148 8.96 20.97 9.67
N GLN A 149 9.92 20.04 9.67
CA GLN A 149 10.72 19.66 10.85
C GLN A 149 11.93 20.58 11.00
#